data_AF-A0A1A7PXP8-F1
#
_entry.id   AF-A0A1A7PXP8-F1
#
_cell.length_a   1.000
_cell.length_b   1.000
_cell.length_c   1.000
_cell.angle_alpha   90.00
_cell.angle_beta   90.00
_cell.angle_gamma   90.00
#
_symmetry.space_group_name_H-M   'P 1'
#
loop_
_entity.id
_entity.type
_entity.pdbx_description
1 polymer ?
#
loop_
_entity_poly.entity_id
_entity_poly.type
_entity_poly.pdbx_seq_one_letter_code
_entity_poly.pdbx_strand_id
1 'polypeptide(L)' 'MKLNIEKAVFICGSKTKLAEICGVTSQAVSKWTAGKAKISIEYIPGIIQATNGEVTARDLRPDVDWDTIKSSL' A
#
# COMPACT_ATOMS: atom_id res chain seq x y z
N MET A 1 15.44 3.19 -5.56
CA MET A 1 14.55 3.97 -4.67
C MET A 1 13.23 3.20 -4.53
N LYS A 2 13.07 2.36 -3.49
CA LYS A 2 11.91 1.47 -3.26
C LYS A 2 10.88 2.15 -2.34
N LEU A 3 10.32 3.29 -2.73
CA LEU A 3 9.73 4.29 -1.82
C LEU A 3 8.20 4.41 -1.81
N ASN A 4 7.49 3.43 -2.35
CA ASN A 4 6.06 3.59 -2.63
C ASN A 4 5.17 3.49 -1.38
N ILE A 5 5.43 2.52 -0.50
CA ILE A 5 4.73 2.41 0.78
C ILE A 5 5.22 3.45 1.80
N GLU A 6 6.48 3.88 1.71
CA GLU A 6 7.02 4.96 2.54
C GLU A 6 6.37 6.31 2.20
N LYS A 7 6.11 6.58 0.91
CA LYS A 7 5.32 7.73 0.48
C LYS A 7 3.90 7.69 1.08
N ALA A 8 3.25 6.53 1.07
CA ALA A 8 1.94 6.37 1.70
C ALA A 8 1.98 6.67 3.20
N VAL A 9 2.99 6.15 3.92
CA VAL A 9 3.22 6.43 5.35
C VAL A 9 3.42 7.93 5.59
N PHE A 10 4.20 8.60 4.74
CA PHE A 10 4.45 10.03 4.83
C PHE A 10 3.17 10.85 4.65
N ILE A 11 2.37 10.56 3.63
CA ILE A 11 1.10 11.24 3.37
C ILE A 11 0.10 11.02 4.50
N CYS A 12 0.02 9.78 5.01
CA CYS A 12 -0.83 9.45 6.16
C CYS A 12 -0.29 10.02 7.49
N GLY A 13 0.96 10.49 7.51
CA GLY A 13 1.64 11.10 8.65
C GLY A 13 2.35 10.10 9.58
N SER A 14 1.93 8.84 9.65
CA SER A 14 2.64 7.81 10.43
C SER A 14 2.31 6.39 10.00
N LYS A 15 3.17 5.42 10.39
CA LYS A 15 2.91 3.99 10.19
C LYS A 15 1.67 3.51 10.94
N THR A 16 1.40 4.08 12.10
CA THR A 16 0.22 3.74 12.91
C THR A 16 -1.06 4.21 12.23
N LYS A 17 -1.09 5.45 11.72
CA LYS A 17 -2.26 5.96 10.98
C LYS A 17 -2.55 5.12 9.73
N LEU A 18 -1.50 4.77 8.97
CA LEU A 18 -1.66 3.88 7.81
C LEU A 18 -2.15 2.48 8.21
N ALA A 19 -1.69 1.97 9.36
CA ALA A 19 -2.13 0.68 9.89
C ALA A 19 -3.61 0.70 10.27
N GLU A 20 -4.08 1.76 10.93
CA GLU A 20 -5.49 1.96 11.29
C GLU A 20 -6.39 1.99 10.05
N ILE A 21 -5.99 2.72 9.01
CA ILE A 21 -6.70 2.77 7.72
C ILE A 21 -6.85 1.37 7.11
N CYS A 22 -5.79 0.56 7.19
CA CYS A 22 -5.78 -0.78 6.62
C CYS A 22 -6.35 -1.86 7.57
N GLY A 23 -6.72 -1.52 8.81
CA GLY A 23 -7.13 -2.49 9.82
C GLY A 23 -6.04 -3.49 10.21
N VAL A 24 -4.76 -3.10 10.13
CA VAL A 24 -3.61 -3.95 10.46
C VAL A 24 -2.80 -3.38 11.62
N THR A 25 -1.74 -4.09 12.03
CA THR A 25 -0.80 -3.60 13.05
C THR A 25 0.29 -2.71 12.45
N SER A 26 0.82 -1.75 13.22
CA SER A 26 1.98 -0.93 12.81
C SER A 26 3.23 -1.78 12.48
N GLN A 27 3.31 -2.99 13.03
CA GLN A 27 4.37 -3.96 12.72
C GLN A 27 4.19 -4.54 11.30
N ALA A 28 2.96 -4.78 10.84
CA ALA A 28 2.68 -5.17 9.46
C ALA A 28 3.15 -4.09 8.47
N VAL A 29 2.81 -2.82 8.73
CA VAL A 29 3.29 -1.68 7.93
C VAL A 29 4.83 -1.61 7.92
N SER A 30 5.46 -1.85 9.07
CA SER A 30 6.93 -1.87 9.16
C SER A 30 7.56 -3.01 8.34
N LYS A 31 6.91 -4.18 8.25
CA LYS A 31 7.34 -5.27 7.37
C LYS A 31 7.19 -4.90 5.90
N TRP A 32 6.15 -4.17 5.52
CA TRP A 32 5.97 -3.65 4.15
C TRP A 32 7.07 -2.65 3.78
N THR A 33 7.32 -1.65 4.63
CA THR A 33 8.38 -0.65 4.38
C THR A 33 9.78 -1.28 4.31
N ALA A 34 10.01 -2.34 5.10
CA ALA A 34 11.27 -3.08 5.09
C ALA A 34 11.37 -4.10 3.93
N GLY A 35 10.33 -4.24 3.10
CA GLY A 35 10.27 -5.26 2.04
C GLY A 35 10.27 -6.70 2.53
N LYS A 36 9.97 -6.92 3.82
CA LYS A 36 9.92 -8.25 4.47
C LYS A 36 8.56 -8.95 4.26
N ALA A 37 7.55 -8.21 3.81
CA ALA A 37 6.24 -8.75 3.46
C ALA A 37 5.64 -7.95 2.30
N LYS A 38 4.87 -8.63 1.45
CA LYS A 38 4.04 -7.99 0.41
C LYS A 38 2.75 -7.45 1.02
N ILE A 39 2.21 -6.39 0.43
CA ILE A 39 0.90 -5.85 0.78
C ILE A 39 -0.17 -6.73 0.13
N SER A 40 -1.12 -7.21 0.92
CA SER A 40 -2.24 -7.98 0.37
C SER A 40 -3.15 -7.08 -0.46
N ILE A 41 -3.77 -7.66 -1.50
CA ILE A 41 -4.53 -6.88 -2.48
C ILE A 41 -5.72 -6.17 -1.83
N GLU A 42 -6.33 -6.74 -0.77
CA GLU A 42 -7.47 -6.12 -0.09
C GLU A 42 -7.17 -4.76 0.55
N TYR A 43 -5.91 -4.46 0.89
CA TYR A 43 -5.54 -3.19 1.52
C TYR A 43 -5.26 -2.08 0.51
N ILE A 44 -5.00 -2.43 -0.75
CA ILE A 44 -4.57 -1.49 -1.78
C ILE A 44 -5.58 -0.36 -2.01
N PRO A 45 -6.90 -0.62 -2.14
CA PRO A 45 -7.89 0.44 -2.29
C PRO A 45 -7.87 1.46 -1.14
N GLY A 46 -7.74 0.99 0.10
CA GLY A 46 -7.66 1.86 1.28
C GLY A 46 -6.43 2.76 1.27
N ILE A 47 -5.28 2.22 0.84
CA ILE A 47 -4.03 3.00 0.73
C ILE A 47 -4.15 4.04 -0.39
N ILE A 48 -4.70 3.68 -1.55
CA ILE A 48 -4.91 4.63 -2.68
C ILE A 48 -5.83 5.77 -2.22
N GLN A 49 -6.93 5.46 -1.54
CA GLN A 49 -7.86 6.45 -1.03
C GLN A 49 -7.20 7.36 0.01
N ALA A 50 -6.49 6.79 0.99
CA ALA A 50 -5.81 7.57 2.03
C ALA A 50 -4.69 8.47 1.50
N THR A 51 -4.15 8.15 0.32
CA THR A 51 -3.13 8.95 -0.36
C THR A 51 -3.70 9.84 -1.45
N ASN A 52 -5.03 9.93 -1.59
CA ASN A 52 -5.70 10.68 -2.67
C ASN A 52 -5.17 10.32 -4.08
N GLY A 53 -4.79 9.06 -4.30
CA GLY A 53 -4.26 8.59 -5.58
C GLY A 53 -2.77 8.87 -5.82
N GLU A 54 -2.06 9.51 -4.89
CA GLU A 54 -0.61 9.76 -4.99
C GLU A 54 0.24 8.49 -4.96
N VAL A 55 -0.33 7.40 -4.46
CA VAL A 55 0.25 6.05 -4.52
C VAL A 55 -0.73 5.14 -5.23
N THR A 56 -0.28 4.46 -6.27
CA THR A 56 -1.13 3.60 -7.10
C THR A 56 -0.99 2.12 -6.74
N ALA A 57 -1.91 1.28 -7.26
CA ALA A 57 -1.82 -0.17 -7.09
C ALA A 57 -0.51 -0.75 -7.67
N ARG A 58 -0.05 -0.22 -8.80
CA ARG A 58 1.22 -0.60 -9.43
C ARG A 58 2.43 -0.22 -8.58
N ASP A 59 2.34 0.88 -7.85
CA ASP A 59 3.39 1.31 -6.93
C ASP A 59 3.52 0.36 -5.73
N LEU A 60 2.39 -0.11 -5.20
CA LEU A 60 2.35 -0.99 -4.02
C LEU A 60 2.67 -2.45 -4.36
N ARG A 61 2.22 -2.92 -5.52
CA ARG A 61 2.40 -4.29 -6.00
C ARG A 61 2.79 -4.28 -7.49
N PRO A 62 4.05 -3.95 -7.81
CA PRO A 62 4.57 -3.98 -9.18
C PRO A 62 4.70 -5.41 -9.73
N ASP A 63 4.62 -6.42 -8.86
CA ASP A 63 4.64 -7.84 -9.21
C ASP A 63 3.28 -8.35 -9.73
N VAL A 64 2.23 -7.55 -9.65
CA VAL A 64 0.88 -7.91 -10.08
C VAL A 64 0.57 -7.22 -11.41
N ASP A 65 0.09 -7.99 -12.38
CA ASP A 65 -0.45 -7.45 -13.62
C ASP A 65 -1.88 -6.93 -13.40
N TRP A 66 -1.95 -5.64 -13.10
CA TRP A 66 -3.22 -4.95 -12.85
C TRP A 66 -4.07 -4.75 -14.10
N ASP A 67 -3.49 -4.80 -15.31
CA ASP A 67 -4.23 -4.65 -16.56
C ASP A 67 -5.05 -5.90 -16.87
N THR A 68 -4.47 -7.08 -16.58
CA THR A 68 -5.19 -8.36 -16.65
C THR A 68 -6.33 -8.45 -15.63
N ILE A 69 -6.12 -7.97 -14.39
CA ILE A 69 -7.16 -7.97 -13.34
C ILE A 69 -8.33 -7.06 -13.72
N LYS A 70 -8.05 -5.84 -14.22
CA LYS A 70 -9.09 -4.88 -14.61
C LYS A 70 -9.95 -5.36 -15.77
N SER A 71 -9.39 -6.14 -16.68
CA SER A 71 -10.09 -6.66 -17.85
C SER A 71 -10.97 -7.87 -17.55
N SER A 72 -10.86 -8.44 -16.33
CA SER A 72 -11.59 -9.63 -15.90
C SER A 72 -12.76 -9.34 -14.94
N LEU A 73 -13.05 -8.06 -14.68
CA LEU A 73 -14.17 -7.55 -13.89
C LEU A 73 -15.19 -6.87 -14.81
#